data_AF-A0A9X8EFQ3-F1
#
_entry.id   AF-A0A9X8EFQ3-F1
#
_cell.length_a   1.000
_cell.length_b   1.000
_cell.length_c   1.000
_cell.angle_alpha   90.00
_cell.angle_beta   90.00
_cell.angle_gamma   90.00
#
_symmetry.space_group_name_H-M   'P 1'
#
loop_
_entity.id
_entity.type
_entity.pdbx_description
1 polymer ?
#
loop_
_entity_poly.entity_id
_entity_poly.type
_entity_poly.pdbx_seq_one_letter_code
_entity_poly.pdbx_strand_id
1 'polypeptide(L)'
;MPPARVYATEPKRRKWTWAHGRKWWRVISNLLAIFLILLTGLTVVVLLAKGMFFSRLASPYFQTSTDWKPYNQTCRLSPDGFVAASCSAEEVAFTLSPEAWHSIGWQLAADIQVPSATVAAYVTTCVIGTRREWVGVALLVGEFGFPQCLPVGEQVILGMALLETATTATYPDGAYLLSSFSGMKQTHNMTELALSDGTVAMAFAPMVKTLVSTDGVTSMAHRRQPNYRTTLNSLNQRYLMEMISVAEYIDISSVVSTQSGWSVGSRNRFVGTFAWDTQHKVSNYEELLVFQIAIALAAL
;
A
#
# COMPACT_ATOMS: atom_id res chain seq x y z
N MET A 1 93.26 -37.28 -16.91
CA MET A 1 91.82 -36.99 -16.75
C MET A 1 91.45 -37.16 -15.29
N PRO A 2 91.22 -36.07 -14.53
CA PRO A 2 90.42 -36.09 -13.32
C PRO A 2 89.05 -35.40 -13.56
N PRO A 3 87.98 -35.78 -12.85
CA PRO A 3 86.62 -35.34 -13.16
C PRO A 3 86.36 -33.91 -12.70
N ALA A 4 85.52 -33.19 -13.45
CA ALA A 4 85.03 -31.87 -13.09
C ALA A 4 84.15 -31.95 -11.83
N ARG A 5 84.51 -31.18 -10.79
CA ARG A 5 83.65 -30.97 -9.63
C ARG A 5 82.45 -30.10 -10.03
N VAL A 6 81.28 -30.72 -10.06
CA VAL A 6 80.00 -30.02 -10.12
C VAL A 6 79.74 -29.40 -8.75
N TYR A 7 79.79 -28.07 -8.66
CA TYR A 7 79.30 -27.35 -7.48
C TYR A 7 77.77 -27.33 -7.55
N ALA A 8 77.12 -28.14 -6.70
CA ALA A 8 75.69 -28.03 -6.47
C ALA A 8 75.42 -26.67 -5.77
N THR A 9 74.72 -25.77 -6.45
CA THR A 9 74.17 -24.57 -5.83
C THR A 9 72.95 -24.98 -5.01
N GLU A 10 73.06 -24.90 -3.67
CA GLU A 10 71.92 -25.05 -2.78
C GLU A 10 70.83 -24.02 -3.15
N PRO A 11 69.56 -24.44 -3.34
CA PRO A 11 68.48 -23.49 -3.51
C PRO A 11 68.30 -22.74 -2.18
N LYS A 12 68.61 -21.44 -2.16
CA LYS A 12 68.31 -20.54 -1.03
C LYS A 12 66.81 -20.60 -0.73
N ARG A 13 66.39 -21.49 0.20
CA ARG A 13 65.04 -21.47 0.76
C ARG A 13 64.85 -20.12 1.45
N ARG A 14 64.03 -19.27 0.85
CA ARG A 14 63.66 -17.95 1.36
C ARG A 14 62.93 -18.14 2.69
N LYS A 15 63.67 -18.09 3.81
CA LYS A 15 63.10 -18.22 5.16
C LYS A 15 62.13 -17.06 5.37
N TRP A 16 60.84 -17.37 5.44
CA TRP A 16 59.77 -16.41 5.69
C TRP A 16 59.96 -15.84 7.11
N THR A 17 60.47 -14.63 7.21
CA THR A 17 60.73 -14.01 8.52
C THR A 17 59.44 -13.42 9.07
N TRP A 18 59.29 -13.41 10.40
CA TRP A 18 58.18 -12.76 11.11
C TRP A 18 57.92 -11.31 10.64
N ALA A 19 58.96 -10.60 10.19
CA ALA A 19 58.87 -9.27 9.60
C ALA A 19 58.14 -9.25 8.24
N HIS A 20 58.29 -10.28 7.40
CA HIS A 20 57.52 -10.43 6.15
C HIS A 20 56.04 -10.71 6.45
N GLY A 21 55.75 -11.56 7.45
CA GLY A 21 54.39 -11.82 7.91
C GLY A 21 53.67 -10.56 8.41
N ARG A 22 54.32 -9.73 9.25
CA ARG A 22 53.74 -8.44 9.72
C ARG A 22 53.51 -7.45 8.59
N LYS A 23 54.39 -7.41 7.59
CA LYS A 23 54.24 -6.51 6.42
C LYS A 23 52.98 -6.88 5.62
N TRP A 24 52.80 -8.16 5.31
CA TRP A 24 51.60 -8.64 4.62
C TRP A 24 50.33 -8.48 5.45
N TRP A 25 50.40 -8.70 6.78
CA TRP A 25 49.27 -8.45 7.67
C TRP A 25 48.78 -7.00 7.64
N ARG A 26 49.70 -6.02 7.65
CA ARG A 26 49.35 -4.60 7.52
C ARG A 26 48.70 -4.28 6.18
N VAL A 27 49.24 -4.83 5.08
CA VAL A 27 48.67 -4.64 3.73
C VAL A 27 47.26 -5.23 3.65
N ILE A 28 47.07 -6.47 4.11
CA ILE A 28 45.76 -7.14 4.12
C ILE A 28 44.77 -6.38 5.01
N SER A 29 45.19 -5.95 6.19
CA SER A 29 44.35 -5.16 7.11
C SER A 29 43.89 -3.85 6.47
N ASN A 30 44.78 -3.13 5.78
CA ASN A 30 44.43 -1.87 5.11
C ASN A 30 43.49 -2.12 3.91
N LEU A 31 43.74 -3.17 3.12
CA LEU A 31 42.85 -3.54 2.01
C LEU A 31 41.46 -3.96 2.50
N LEU A 32 41.39 -4.71 3.61
CA LEU A 32 40.13 -5.10 4.22
C LEU A 32 39.38 -3.88 4.76
N ALA A 33 40.07 -2.92 5.38
CA ALA A 33 39.47 -1.68 5.85
C ALA A 33 38.85 -0.87 4.69
N ILE A 34 39.59 -0.68 3.60
CA ILE A 34 39.09 0.00 2.40
C ILE A 34 37.87 -0.74 1.82
N PHE A 35 37.94 -2.07 1.73
CA PHE A 35 36.82 -2.89 1.24
C PHE A 35 35.56 -2.72 2.10
N LEU A 36 35.70 -2.73 3.43
CA LEU A 36 34.58 -2.55 4.35
C LEU A 36 33.97 -1.14 4.23
N ILE A 37 34.79 -0.10 4.11
CA ILE A 37 34.31 1.28 3.90
C ILE A 37 33.50 1.38 2.60
N LEU A 38 34.02 0.82 1.49
CA LEU A 38 33.31 0.78 0.22
C LEU A 38 32.01 -0.01 0.30
N LEU A 39 32.01 -1.15 0.99
CA LEU A 39 30.82 -1.97 1.20
C LEU A 39 29.75 -1.23 2.00
N THR A 40 30.14 -0.53 3.07
CA THR A 40 29.23 0.30 3.87
C THR A 40 28.67 1.45 3.03
N GLY A 41 29.51 2.16 2.26
CA GLY A 41 29.06 3.22 1.35
C GLY A 41 28.05 2.70 0.33
N LEU A 42 28.33 1.56 -0.31
CA LEU A 42 27.40 0.92 -1.23
C LEU A 42 26.08 0.54 -0.54
N THR A 43 26.15 0.02 0.68
CA THR A 43 24.96 -0.36 1.45
C THR A 43 24.10 0.87 1.75
N VAL A 44 24.70 1.99 2.17
CA VAL A 44 23.99 3.25 2.41
C VAL A 44 23.32 3.75 1.13
N VAL A 45 24.03 3.76 -0.01
CA VAL A 45 23.45 4.15 -1.31
C VAL A 45 22.24 3.27 -1.67
N VAL A 46 22.37 1.95 -1.49
CA VAL A 46 21.26 1.02 -1.73
C VAL A 46 20.08 1.30 -0.80
N LEU A 47 20.31 1.51 0.49
CA LEU A 47 19.24 1.80 1.45
C LEU A 47 18.54 3.13 1.14
N LEU A 48 19.30 4.16 0.76
CA LEU A 48 18.74 5.44 0.31
C LEU A 48 17.89 5.26 -0.94
N ALA A 49 18.38 4.52 -1.92
CA ALA A 49 17.64 4.21 -3.15
C ALA A 49 16.37 3.38 -2.88
N LYS A 50 16.39 2.52 -1.85
CA LYS A 50 15.22 1.73 -1.42
C LYS A 50 14.27 2.49 -0.49
N GLY A 51 14.52 3.78 -0.25
CA GLY A 51 13.58 4.64 0.46
C GLY A 51 13.74 4.63 1.97
N MET A 52 14.97 4.67 2.49
CA MET A 52 15.28 4.75 3.93
C MET A 52 14.53 5.87 4.66
N PHE A 53 14.40 7.03 4.02
CA PHE A 53 13.78 8.22 4.63
C PHE A 53 12.41 8.57 4.03
N PHE A 54 12.12 8.01 2.86
CA PHE A 54 10.84 8.14 2.20
C PHE A 54 10.60 6.87 1.39
N SER A 55 9.52 6.16 1.68
CA SER A 55 9.06 5.07 0.84
C SER A 55 7.58 5.20 0.54
N ARG A 56 7.20 4.77 -0.66
CA ARG A 56 5.82 4.70 -1.14
C ARG A 56 5.60 3.38 -1.86
N LEU A 57 4.54 2.68 -1.46
CA LEU A 57 4.12 1.40 -2.02
C LEU A 57 2.61 1.44 -2.26
N ALA A 58 2.16 0.97 -3.42
CA ALA A 58 0.75 0.68 -3.67
C ALA A 58 0.53 -0.82 -3.60
N SER A 59 -0.25 -1.28 -2.63
CA SER A 59 -0.53 -2.70 -2.42
C SER A 59 -1.92 -3.06 -2.96
N PRO A 60 -2.06 -3.64 -4.17
CA PRO A 60 -3.35 -4.08 -4.69
C PRO A 60 -3.89 -5.29 -3.94
N TYR A 61 -5.21 -5.32 -3.73
CA TYR A 61 -5.93 -6.44 -3.13
C TYR A 61 -6.83 -7.07 -4.18
N PHE A 62 -6.32 -8.05 -4.91
CA PHE A 62 -7.08 -8.75 -5.94
C PHE A 62 -8.21 -9.57 -5.32
N GLN A 63 -9.32 -9.76 -6.05
CA GLN A 63 -10.52 -10.50 -5.62
C GLN A 63 -10.28 -12.02 -5.54
N THR A 64 -9.31 -12.42 -4.72
CA THR A 64 -8.88 -13.80 -4.49
C THR A 64 -9.27 -14.24 -3.09
N SER A 65 -9.43 -15.54 -2.87
CA SER A 65 -9.76 -16.11 -1.55
C SER A 65 -8.69 -15.85 -0.47
N THR A 66 -7.51 -15.38 -0.89
CA THR A 66 -6.43 -14.93 -0.02
C THR A 66 -6.72 -13.59 0.64
N ASP A 67 -7.27 -12.66 -0.12
CA ASP A 67 -7.38 -11.25 0.25
C ASP A 67 -8.83 -10.85 0.57
N TRP A 68 -9.79 -11.53 -0.07
CA TRP A 68 -11.22 -11.26 -0.01
C TRP A 68 -11.98 -12.45 0.56
N LYS A 69 -13.01 -12.17 1.36
CA LYS A 69 -13.98 -13.16 1.83
C LYS A 69 -15.41 -12.66 1.62
N PRO A 70 -16.32 -13.50 1.11
CA PRO A 70 -17.74 -13.21 1.15
C PRO A 70 -18.22 -13.03 2.59
N TYR A 71 -19.09 -12.04 2.81
CA TYR A 71 -19.74 -11.83 4.10
C TYR A 71 -21.24 -12.06 3.98
N ASN A 72 -21.95 -11.18 3.28
CA ASN A 72 -23.39 -11.31 3.10
C ASN A 72 -23.89 -10.59 1.82
N GLN A 73 -25.10 -10.92 1.40
CA GLN A 73 -25.72 -10.49 0.15
C GLN A 73 -27.22 -10.23 0.36
N THR A 74 -27.57 -9.26 1.22
CA THR A 74 -28.99 -8.96 1.49
C THR A 74 -29.37 -7.52 1.16
N CYS A 75 -28.46 -6.57 1.42
CA CYS A 75 -28.69 -5.16 1.19
C CYS A 75 -29.12 -4.83 -0.25
N ARG A 76 -30.18 -4.04 -0.36
CA ARG A 76 -30.62 -3.40 -1.60
C ARG A 76 -30.40 -1.90 -1.52
N LEU A 77 -30.06 -1.29 -2.65
CA LEU A 77 -29.70 0.13 -2.72
C LEU A 77 -30.61 0.84 -3.72
N SER A 78 -31.36 1.84 -3.27
CA SER A 78 -32.11 2.77 -4.10
C SER A 78 -31.31 4.08 -4.26
N PRO A 79 -31.77 5.03 -5.09
CA PRO A 79 -31.17 6.37 -5.13
C PRO A 79 -31.19 7.10 -3.78
N ASP A 80 -32.10 6.72 -2.88
CA ASP A 80 -32.28 7.31 -1.55
C ASP A 80 -31.50 6.56 -0.45
N GLY A 81 -30.64 5.60 -0.83
CA GLY A 81 -29.83 4.82 0.10
C GLY A 81 -30.29 3.37 0.25
N PHE A 82 -29.94 2.73 1.37
CA PHE A 82 -30.33 1.33 1.59
C PHE A 82 -31.86 1.20 1.70
N VAL A 83 -32.44 0.25 0.96
CA VAL A 83 -33.86 -0.05 1.02
C VAL A 83 -34.19 -0.56 2.44
N ALA A 84 -35.23 0.01 3.05
CA ALA A 84 -35.65 -0.35 4.41
C ALA A 84 -35.83 -1.87 4.57
N ALA A 85 -35.28 -2.41 5.65
CA ALA A 85 -35.31 -3.85 5.99
C ALA A 85 -34.73 -4.80 4.92
N SER A 86 -33.96 -4.30 3.95
CA SER A 86 -33.26 -5.16 2.99
C SER A 86 -31.94 -5.72 3.53
N CYS A 87 -31.24 -4.94 4.34
CA CYS A 87 -29.98 -5.34 4.96
C CYS A 87 -30.19 -6.26 6.17
N SER A 88 -29.33 -7.26 6.30
CA SER A 88 -29.25 -8.17 7.42
C SER A 88 -28.74 -7.47 8.69
N ALA A 89 -29.08 -8.02 9.85
CA ALA A 89 -28.59 -7.49 11.13
C ALA A 89 -27.06 -7.58 11.22
N GLU A 90 -26.47 -8.62 10.63
CA GLU A 90 -25.02 -8.83 10.56
C GLU A 90 -24.32 -7.73 9.74
N GLU A 91 -24.90 -7.31 8.62
CA GLU A 91 -24.33 -6.22 7.82
C GLU A 91 -24.42 -4.86 8.54
N VAL A 92 -25.55 -4.57 9.18
CA VAL A 92 -25.71 -3.33 9.97
C VAL A 92 -24.72 -3.28 11.13
N ALA A 93 -24.42 -4.44 11.74
CA ALA A 93 -23.54 -4.54 12.90
C ALA A 93 -22.08 -4.12 12.63
N PHE A 94 -21.63 -4.01 11.37
CA PHE A 94 -20.27 -3.52 11.05
C PHE A 94 -19.98 -2.11 11.57
N THR A 95 -21.02 -1.29 11.69
CA THR A 95 -20.89 0.09 12.15
C THR A 95 -21.26 0.28 13.61
N LEU A 96 -21.68 -0.79 14.30
CA LEU A 96 -22.17 -0.75 15.69
C LEU A 96 -23.29 0.28 15.95
N SER A 97 -23.78 0.96 14.90
CA SER A 97 -24.68 2.10 14.91
C SER A 97 -25.53 2.05 13.64
N PRO A 98 -26.84 1.77 13.76
CA PRO A 98 -27.75 1.76 12.62
C PRO A 98 -27.77 3.09 11.84
N GLU A 99 -27.59 4.22 12.54
CA GLU A 99 -27.57 5.55 11.96
C GLU A 99 -26.38 5.72 11.01
N ALA A 100 -25.19 5.27 11.42
CA ALA A 100 -24.01 5.28 10.58
C ALA A 100 -24.19 4.40 9.32
N TRP A 101 -24.74 3.20 9.48
CA TRP A 101 -25.02 2.30 8.34
C TRP A 101 -26.01 2.93 7.34
N HIS A 102 -27.08 3.56 7.84
CA HIS A 102 -28.05 4.24 7.01
C HIS A 102 -27.40 5.38 6.19
N SER A 103 -26.60 6.22 6.83
CA SER A 103 -25.88 7.30 6.16
C SER A 103 -24.84 6.81 5.16
N ILE A 104 -24.18 5.68 5.43
CA ILE A 104 -23.31 5.00 4.45
C ILE A 104 -24.11 4.60 3.22
N GLY A 105 -25.31 4.02 3.39
CA GLY A 105 -26.18 3.68 2.27
C GLY A 105 -26.55 4.88 1.42
N TRP A 106 -26.97 5.97 2.06
CA TRP A 106 -27.33 7.21 1.37
C TRP A 106 -26.13 7.79 0.58
N GLN A 107 -24.96 7.86 1.22
CA GLN A 107 -23.74 8.33 0.57
C GLN A 107 -23.30 7.41 -0.57
N LEU A 108 -23.38 6.10 -0.39
CA LEU A 108 -23.04 5.10 -1.40
C LEU A 108 -23.91 5.25 -2.65
N ALA A 109 -25.23 5.42 -2.46
CA ALA A 109 -26.17 5.65 -3.55
C ALA A 109 -25.83 6.93 -4.34
N ALA A 110 -25.53 8.01 -3.63
CA ALA A 110 -25.14 9.30 -4.21
C ALA A 110 -23.80 9.21 -4.98
N ASP A 111 -22.78 8.57 -4.38
CA ASP A 111 -21.45 8.45 -4.96
C ASP A 111 -21.44 7.60 -6.24
N ILE A 112 -22.18 6.49 -6.21
CA ILE A 112 -22.32 5.57 -7.35
C ILE A 112 -23.21 6.15 -8.45
N GLN A 113 -24.14 7.05 -8.09
CA GLN A 113 -25.18 7.58 -8.97
C GLN A 113 -26.16 6.48 -9.41
N VAL A 114 -26.75 5.79 -8.42
CA VAL A 114 -27.74 4.73 -8.67
C VAL A 114 -28.93 5.31 -9.45
N PRO A 115 -29.25 4.78 -10.65
CA PRO A 115 -30.31 5.35 -11.49
C PRO A 115 -31.70 5.19 -10.87
N SER A 116 -32.52 6.25 -10.92
CA SER A 116 -33.91 6.23 -10.41
C SER A 116 -34.84 5.27 -11.14
N ALA A 117 -34.47 4.81 -12.34
CA ALA A 117 -35.23 3.82 -13.10
C ALA A 117 -35.02 2.36 -12.61
N THR A 118 -34.03 2.13 -11.73
CA THR A 118 -33.79 0.79 -11.17
C THR A 118 -34.64 0.57 -9.92
N VAL A 119 -35.36 -0.56 -9.87
CA VAL A 119 -36.25 -0.92 -8.75
C VAL A 119 -35.47 -1.06 -7.43
N ALA A 120 -34.22 -1.51 -7.50
CA ALA A 120 -33.14 -1.34 -6.54
C ALA A 120 -31.89 -2.04 -7.09
N ALA A 121 -30.70 -1.48 -6.85
CA ALA A 121 -29.43 -2.16 -7.05
C ALA A 121 -29.17 -3.18 -5.92
N TYR A 122 -28.28 -4.14 -6.18
CA TYR A 122 -27.93 -5.22 -5.26
C TYR A 122 -26.56 -4.96 -4.66
N VAL A 123 -26.45 -5.02 -3.33
CA VAL A 123 -25.19 -4.78 -2.63
C VAL A 123 -24.68 -6.07 -2.02
N THR A 124 -23.48 -6.45 -2.39
CA THR A 124 -22.74 -7.53 -1.75
C THR A 124 -21.73 -6.96 -0.79
N THR A 125 -21.75 -7.46 0.44
CA THR A 125 -20.78 -7.13 1.47
C THR A 125 -19.65 -8.17 1.47
N CYS A 126 -18.43 -7.70 1.34
CA CYS A 126 -17.19 -8.47 1.35
C CYS A 126 -16.26 -7.96 2.45
N VAL A 127 -15.40 -8.84 2.97
CA VAL A 127 -14.32 -8.47 3.89
C VAL A 127 -12.99 -8.57 3.16
N ILE A 128 -12.17 -7.52 3.25
CA ILE A 128 -10.83 -7.43 2.67
C ILE A 128 -9.79 -7.34 3.79
N GLY A 129 -8.61 -7.93 3.59
CA GLY A 129 -7.48 -7.77 4.50
C GLY A 129 -7.35 -8.86 5.56
N THR A 130 -8.15 -9.93 5.48
CA THR A 130 -8.30 -10.96 6.54
C THR A 130 -7.04 -11.77 6.91
N ARG A 131 -5.90 -11.57 6.23
CA ARG A 131 -4.59 -12.15 6.56
C ARG A 131 -3.66 -11.22 7.33
N ARG A 132 -4.03 -9.95 7.49
CA ARG A 132 -3.24 -8.92 8.15
C ARG A 132 -4.07 -8.33 9.29
N GLU A 133 -3.42 -7.64 10.21
CA GLU A 133 -4.01 -7.09 11.45
C GLU A 133 -5.06 -5.98 11.21
N TRP A 134 -5.55 -5.81 9.97
CA TRP A 134 -6.48 -4.79 9.57
C TRP A 134 -7.55 -5.38 8.66
N VAL A 135 -8.74 -4.82 8.73
CA VAL A 135 -9.92 -5.30 8.00
C VAL A 135 -10.64 -4.11 7.38
N GLY A 136 -10.96 -4.21 6.09
CA GLY A 136 -11.85 -3.29 5.39
C GLY A 136 -13.12 -4.01 4.94
N VAL A 137 -14.23 -3.29 4.88
CA VAL A 137 -15.50 -3.80 4.37
C VAL A 137 -15.71 -3.25 2.97
N ALA A 138 -15.74 -4.14 1.97
CA ALA A 138 -16.04 -3.74 0.60
C ALA A 138 -17.51 -3.97 0.27
N LEU A 139 -18.14 -2.94 -0.28
CA LEU A 139 -19.53 -2.94 -0.72
C LEU A 139 -19.54 -2.93 -2.25
N LEU A 140 -19.94 -4.03 -2.87
CA LEU A 140 -19.99 -4.17 -4.33
C LEU A 140 -21.43 -3.99 -4.79
N VAL A 141 -21.65 -3.09 -5.75
CA VAL A 141 -23.00 -2.74 -6.20
C VAL A 141 -23.24 -3.23 -7.63
N GLY A 142 -24.23 -4.10 -7.79
CA GLY A 142 -24.66 -4.67 -9.07
C GLY A 142 -26.05 -4.19 -9.49
N GLU A 143 -26.29 -4.14 -10.79
CA GLU A 143 -27.58 -3.72 -11.35
C GLU A 143 -28.61 -4.86 -11.36
N PHE A 144 -28.21 -6.03 -11.84
CA PHE A 144 -29.13 -7.15 -12.12
C PHE A 144 -29.06 -8.29 -11.10
N GLY A 145 -28.15 -8.22 -10.13
CA GLY A 145 -27.98 -9.23 -9.10
C GLY A 145 -26.80 -8.91 -8.19
N PHE A 146 -26.68 -9.66 -7.10
CA PHE A 146 -25.59 -9.52 -6.12
C PHE A 146 -24.24 -9.86 -6.77
N PRO A 147 -23.30 -8.89 -6.89
CA PRO A 147 -21.96 -9.17 -7.37
C PRO A 147 -21.24 -10.16 -6.45
N GLN A 148 -20.37 -11.00 -6.98
CA GLN A 148 -19.56 -11.91 -6.18
C GLN A 148 -18.30 -11.20 -5.66
N CYS A 149 -17.92 -11.49 -4.41
CA CYS A 149 -16.64 -11.05 -3.85
C CYS A 149 -15.45 -11.73 -4.54
N LEU A 150 -15.67 -12.97 -5.00
CA LEU A 150 -14.71 -13.83 -5.69
C LEU A 150 -15.29 -14.23 -7.05
N PRO A 151 -15.36 -13.30 -8.02
CA PRO A 151 -15.90 -13.60 -9.33
C PRO A 151 -15.00 -14.59 -10.09
N VAL A 152 -15.59 -15.28 -11.07
CA VAL A 152 -14.87 -16.05 -12.07
C VAL A 152 -15.05 -15.35 -13.41
N GLY A 153 -13.95 -14.82 -13.95
CA GLY A 153 -13.96 -13.93 -15.11
C GLY A 153 -14.37 -12.49 -14.79
N GLU A 154 -14.78 -11.77 -15.82
CA GLU A 154 -15.22 -10.38 -15.72
C GLU A 154 -16.60 -10.28 -15.06
N GLN A 155 -16.73 -9.41 -14.07
CA GLN A 155 -18.00 -9.06 -13.43
C GLN A 155 -18.29 -7.57 -13.56
N VAL A 156 -19.43 -7.22 -14.13
CA VAL A 156 -19.84 -5.82 -14.29
C VAL A 156 -20.50 -5.31 -13.01
N ILE A 157 -20.12 -4.10 -12.58
CA ILE A 157 -20.61 -3.44 -11.37
C ILE A 157 -21.00 -1.98 -11.66
N LEU A 158 -21.99 -1.47 -10.93
CA LEU A 158 -22.34 -0.04 -10.92
C LEU A 158 -21.27 0.77 -10.18
N GLY A 159 -20.67 0.18 -9.15
CA GLY A 159 -19.61 0.80 -8.35
C GLY A 159 -19.20 -0.11 -7.21
N MET A 160 -18.20 0.34 -6.46
CA MET A 160 -17.74 -0.31 -5.24
C MET A 160 -17.37 0.75 -4.23
N ALA A 161 -17.51 0.46 -2.95
CA ALA A 161 -16.94 1.29 -1.90
C ALA A 161 -16.15 0.45 -0.92
N LEU A 162 -15.14 1.07 -0.31
CA LEU A 162 -14.38 0.51 0.78
C LEU A 162 -14.70 1.33 2.04
N LEU A 163 -15.21 0.64 3.04
CA LEU A 163 -15.51 1.17 4.35
C LEU A 163 -14.41 0.74 5.32
N GLU A 164 -13.76 1.73 5.91
CA GLU A 164 -12.72 1.56 6.93
C GLU A 164 -13.01 2.46 8.12
N THR A 165 -12.19 2.33 9.17
CA THR A 165 -12.16 3.34 10.24
C THR A 165 -11.05 4.34 9.98
N ALA A 166 -11.25 5.58 10.41
CA ALA A 166 -10.26 6.64 10.32
C ALA A 166 -10.36 7.55 11.55
N THR A 167 -9.22 7.99 12.05
CA THR A 167 -9.13 9.02 13.09
C THR A 167 -8.70 10.35 12.47
N THR A 168 -9.34 11.43 12.89
CA THR A 168 -9.01 12.79 12.44
C THR A 168 -9.04 13.75 13.62
N ALA A 169 -8.60 15.00 13.41
CA ALA A 169 -8.73 16.03 14.44
C ALA A 169 -10.20 16.29 14.83
N THR A 170 -11.14 16.13 13.90
CA THR A 170 -12.58 16.30 14.12
C THR A 170 -13.20 15.06 14.77
N TYR A 171 -12.67 13.87 14.47
CA TYR A 171 -13.14 12.58 14.99
C TYR A 171 -11.99 11.84 15.69
N PRO A 172 -11.61 12.28 16.91
CA PRO A 172 -10.47 11.69 17.64
C PRO A 172 -10.76 10.25 18.09
N ASP A 173 -12.01 9.94 18.42
CA ASP A 173 -12.46 8.60 18.81
C ASP A 173 -12.76 7.68 17.62
N GLY A 174 -12.53 8.18 16.40
CA GLY A 174 -12.75 7.48 15.15
C GLY A 174 -14.08 7.80 14.47
N ALA A 175 -14.06 7.71 13.15
CA ALA A 175 -15.22 7.74 12.27
C ALA A 175 -15.05 6.66 11.20
N TYR A 176 -16.11 6.38 10.46
CA TYR A 176 -16.04 5.55 9.27
C TYR A 176 -15.55 6.38 8.08
N LEU A 177 -14.63 5.84 7.30
CA LEU A 177 -14.18 6.42 6.04
C LEU A 177 -14.72 5.57 4.89
N LEU A 178 -15.69 6.11 4.17
CA LEU A 178 -16.23 5.51 2.96
C LEU A 178 -15.44 6.04 1.75
N SER A 179 -14.72 5.16 1.07
CA SER A 179 -13.98 5.47 -0.15
C SER A 179 -14.68 4.81 -1.35
N SER A 180 -15.39 5.61 -2.16
CA SER A 180 -16.31 5.13 -3.19
C SER A 180 -15.76 5.31 -4.61
N PHE A 181 -15.82 4.23 -5.38
CA PHE A 181 -15.62 4.18 -6.82
C PHE A 181 -16.98 4.03 -7.53
N SER A 182 -17.21 4.85 -8.56
CA SER A 182 -18.39 4.74 -9.43
C SER A 182 -17.98 4.27 -10.82
N GLY A 183 -18.53 3.13 -11.24
CA GLY A 183 -18.46 2.64 -12.62
C GLY A 183 -19.36 3.41 -13.59
N MET A 184 -20.26 4.25 -13.07
CA MET A 184 -21.23 5.04 -13.83
C MET A 184 -20.65 6.36 -14.36
N LYS A 185 -19.64 6.93 -13.68
CA LYS A 185 -18.98 8.17 -14.09
C LYS A 185 -18.15 7.95 -15.36
N GLN A 186 -18.48 8.64 -16.46
CA GLN A 186 -17.78 8.55 -17.76
C GLN A 186 -16.35 9.14 -17.79
N THR A 187 -15.72 9.29 -16.64
CA THR A 187 -14.39 9.89 -16.51
C THR A 187 -13.32 8.82 -16.42
N HIS A 188 -12.27 8.94 -17.22
CA HIS A 188 -11.08 8.08 -17.18
C HIS A 188 -9.87 8.78 -16.55
N ASN A 189 -10.10 9.79 -15.72
CA ASN A 189 -9.01 10.53 -15.11
C ASN A 189 -8.25 9.61 -14.15
N MET A 190 -6.95 9.46 -14.40
CA MET A 190 -6.07 8.69 -13.55
C MET A 190 -5.05 9.61 -12.88
N THR A 191 -4.48 9.15 -11.78
CA THR A 191 -3.38 9.81 -11.08
C THR A 191 -2.25 8.81 -10.94
N GLU A 192 -1.07 9.22 -11.38
CA GLU A 192 0.14 8.43 -11.25
C GLU A 192 0.61 8.41 -9.80
N LEU A 193 0.86 7.21 -9.28
CA LEU A 193 1.50 6.98 -8.00
C LEU A 193 2.91 6.45 -8.26
N ALA A 194 3.90 7.35 -8.23
CA ALA A 194 5.31 6.96 -8.32
C ALA A 194 5.73 6.19 -7.06
N LEU A 195 6.18 4.95 -7.24
CA LEU A 195 6.54 4.04 -6.15
C LEU A 195 8.06 4.01 -5.93
N SER A 196 8.48 3.61 -4.74
CA SER A 196 9.90 3.59 -4.36
C SER A 196 10.73 2.49 -5.03
N ASP A 197 10.09 1.51 -5.66
CA ASP A 197 10.77 0.53 -6.50
C ASP A 197 11.00 1.01 -7.94
N GLY A 198 10.60 2.25 -8.26
CA GLY A 198 10.71 2.86 -9.58
C GLY A 198 9.52 2.57 -10.50
N THR A 199 8.53 1.80 -10.05
CA THR A 199 7.31 1.53 -10.80
C THR A 199 6.26 2.62 -10.59
N VAL A 200 5.21 2.59 -11.41
CA VAL A 200 4.08 3.53 -11.34
C VAL A 200 2.78 2.74 -11.27
N ALA A 201 1.95 3.06 -10.29
CA ALA A 201 0.57 2.59 -10.22
C ALA A 201 -0.39 3.69 -10.68
N MET A 202 -1.44 3.32 -11.43
CA MET A 202 -2.45 4.27 -11.90
C MET A 202 -3.68 4.20 -11.00
N ALA A 203 -3.98 5.27 -10.27
CA ALA A 203 -5.16 5.37 -9.41
C ALA A 203 -6.30 6.12 -10.10
N PHE A 204 -7.53 5.65 -9.95
CA PHE A 204 -8.74 6.30 -10.41
C PHE A 204 -8.97 7.60 -9.65
N ALA A 205 -8.80 8.73 -10.34
CA ALA A 205 -8.83 10.04 -9.70
C ALA A 205 -10.19 10.48 -9.15
N PRO A 206 -11.33 10.15 -9.78
CA PRO A 206 -12.68 10.55 -9.34
C PRO A 206 -13.24 9.78 -8.13
N MET A 207 -12.40 9.06 -7.39
CA MET A 207 -12.79 8.39 -6.15
C MET A 207 -13.26 9.43 -5.13
N VAL A 208 -14.40 9.17 -4.48
CA VAL A 208 -14.96 10.04 -3.45
C VAL A 208 -14.61 9.49 -2.08
N LYS A 209 -14.29 10.38 -1.12
CA LYS A 209 -14.05 10.00 0.26
C LYS A 209 -14.97 10.78 1.17
N THR A 210 -15.69 10.07 2.03
CA THR A 210 -16.64 10.65 2.98
C THR A 210 -16.41 10.07 4.35
N LEU A 211 -16.29 10.94 5.35
CA LEU A 211 -16.31 10.56 6.75
C LEU A 211 -17.76 10.46 7.22
N VAL A 212 -18.09 9.34 7.84
CA VAL A 212 -19.39 9.09 8.48
C VAL A 212 -19.12 8.84 9.95
N SER A 213 -19.61 9.74 10.79
CA SER A 213 -19.54 9.61 12.25
C SER A 213 -20.46 8.49 12.75
N THR A 214 -20.28 8.09 14.01
CA THR A 214 -21.09 7.04 14.65
C THR A 214 -22.55 7.45 14.85
N ASP A 215 -22.88 8.74 14.87
CA ASP A 215 -24.24 9.28 14.88
C ASP A 215 -24.81 9.52 13.47
N GLY A 216 -24.07 9.12 12.42
CA GLY A 216 -24.53 9.18 11.04
C GLY A 216 -24.35 10.54 10.35
N VAL A 217 -23.71 11.52 10.99
CA VAL A 217 -23.34 12.78 10.32
C VAL A 217 -22.26 12.51 9.28
N THR A 218 -22.51 12.93 8.04
CA THR A 218 -21.58 12.79 6.92
C THR A 218 -20.80 14.08 6.69
N SER A 219 -19.54 13.94 6.31
CA SER A 219 -18.68 15.08 5.93
C SER A 219 -17.73 14.67 4.83
N MET A 220 -17.61 15.49 3.79
CA MET A 220 -16.69 15.21 2.69
C MET A 220 -15.25 15.24 3.20
N ALA A 221 -14.51 14.17 2.94
CA ALA A 221 -13.11 14.07 3.32
C ALA A 221 -12.22 14.59 2.20
N HIS A 222 -10.99 14.95 2.55
CA HIS A 222 -9.98 15.24 1.54
C HIS A 222 -9.73 13.98 0.68
N ARG A 223 -9.48 14.14 -0.63
CA ARG A 223 -9.23 12.99 -1.54
C ARG A 223 -8.12 12.06 -1.04
N ARG A 224 -7.10 12.65 -0.41
CA ARG A 224 -5.94 11.94 0.17
C ARG A 224 -6.11 11.67 1.67
N GLN A 225 -7.34 11.66 2.18
CA GLN A 225 -7.63 11.33 3.57
C GLN A 225 -7.07 9.94 3.88
N PRO A 226 -6.15 9.82 4.84
CA PRO A 226 -5.65 8.53 5.26
C PRO A 226 -6.70 7.78 6.09
N ASN A 227 -6.76 6.47 5.90
CA ASN A 227 -7.46 5.53 6.76
C ASN A 227 -6.62 5.20 7.99
N TYR A 228 -5.29 5.15 7.84
CA TYR A 228 -4.36 4.89 8.93
C TYR A 228 -3.24 5.93 8.96
N ARG A 229 -2.93 6.42 10.16
CA ARG A 229 -1.80 7.31 10.42
C ARG A 229 -1.12 6.86 11.70
N THR A 230 0.19 6.65 11.64
CA THR A 230 1.01 6.40 12.81
C THR A 230 2.29 7.22 12.75
N THR A 231 2.86 7.51 13.91
CA THR A 231 4.09 8.27 14.03
C THR A 231 5.06 7.57 14.96
N LEU A 232 6.34 7.64 14.63
CA LEU A 232 7.43 7.05 15.38
C LEU A 232 8.47 8.14 15.66
N ASN A 233 8.78 8.32 16.93
CA ASN A 233 9.70 9.33 17.41
C ASN A 233 10.96 8.67 17.99
N SER A 234 11.83 8.16 17.11
CA SER A 234 13.01 7.37 17.51
C SER A 234 14.23 8.21 17.89
N LEU A 235 14.34 9.44 17.39
CA LEU A 235 15.46 10.37 17.67
C LEU A 235 14.96 11.58 18.47
N ASN A 236 14.10 12.38 17.86
CA ASN A 236 13.39 13.51 18.47
C ASN A 236 12.24 13.96 17.54
N GLN A 237 11.44 14.93 17.98
CA GLN A 237 10.35 15.48 17.16
C GLN A 237 10.81 16.11 15.84
N ARG A 238 12.08 16.55 15.72
CA ARG A 238 12.64 17.09 14.48
C ARG A 238 12.79 16.01 13.41
N TYR A 239 13.04 14.76 13.80
CA TYR A 239 13.18 13.61 12.91
C TYR A 239 12.01 12.63 13.04
N LEU A 240 10.80 13.16 13.26
CA LEU A 240 9.60 12.35 13.36
C LEU A 240 9.38 11.55 12.07
N MET A 241 9.25 10.24 12.20
CA MET A 241 8.81 9.38 11.13
C MET A 241 7.29 9.30 11.16
N GLU A 242 6.65 9.62 10.04
CA GLU A 242 5.22 9.46 9.85
C GLU A 242 4.97 8.38 8.81
N MET A 243 4.00 7.51 9.09
CA MET A 243 3.48 6.54 8.14
C MET A 243 1.98 6.76 7.97
N ILE A 244 1.56 6.90 6.72
CA ILE A 244 0.15 7.01 6.34
C ILE A 244 -0.20 5.90 5.36
N SER A 245 -1.46 5.47 5.41
CA SER A 245 -2.07 4.64 4.38
C SER A 245 -3.28 5.37 3.83
N VAL A 246 -3.48 5.29 2.52
CA VAL A 246 -4.60 5.90 1.81
C VAL A 246 -5.20 4.83 0.89
N ALA A 247 -6.47 4.47 1.09
CA ALA A 247 -7.18 3.64 0.14
C ALA A 247 -7.34 4.37 -1.21
N GLU A 248 -7.01 3.68 -2.28
CA GLU A 248 -7.13 4.12 -3.67
C GLU A 248 -7.79 2.99 -4.48
N TYR A 249 -8.34 3.32 -5.64
CA TYR A 249 -8.81 2.32 -6.61
C TYR A 249 -7.87 2.32 -7.81
N ILE A 250 -7.10 1.25 -8.01
CA ILE A 250 -6.02 1.24 -9.00
C ILE A 250 -6.36 0.38 -10.21
N ASP A 251 -5.80 0.74 -11.36
CA ASP A 251 -5.89 -0.03 -12.60
C ASP A 251 -5.09 -1.34 -12.47
N ILE A 252 -5.73 -2.44 -12.86
CA ILE A 252 -5.12 -3.78 -12.90
C ILE A 252 -5.21 -4.44 -14.28
N SER A 253 -5.57 -3.68 -15.31
CA SER A 253 -5.75 -4.14 -16.69
C SER A 253 -4.55 -4.91 -17.25
N SER A 254 -3.33 -4.57 -16.84
CA SER A 254 -2.09 -5.24 -17.26
C SER A 254 -1.91 -6.64 -16.67
N VAL A 255 -2.61 -6.98 -15.59
CA VAL A 255 -2.43 -8.24 -14.85
C VAL A 255 -3.71 -9.10 -14.78
N VAL A 256 -4.83 -8.67 -15.37
CA VAL A 256 -6.10 -9.43 -15.34
C VAL A 256 -5.99 -10.86 -15.85
N SER A 257 -5.10 -11.12 -16.81
CA SER A 257 -4.86 -12.46 -17.36
C SER A 257 -4.33 -13.46 -16.34
N THR A 258 -3.78 -12.97 -15.23
CA THR A 258 -3.27 -13.78 -14.12
C THR A 258 -4.29 -13.95 -12.99
N GLN A 259 -5.46 -13.32 -13.10
CA GLN A 259 -6.51 -13.31 -12.07
C GLN A 259 -7.65 -14.26 -12.44
N SER A 260 -8.25 -14.91 -11.44
CA SER A 260 -9.41 -15.79 -11.64
C SER A 260 -10.68 -15.03 -12.00
N GLY A 261 -10.79 -13.78 -11.54
CA GLY A 261 -11.88 -12.87 -11.87
C GLY A 261 -11.63 -11.47 -11.31
N TRP A 262 -12.38 -10.49 -11.83
CA TRP A 262 -12.24 -9.07 -11.48
C TRP A 262 -13.54 -8.32 -11.73
N SER A 263 -13.67 -7.16 -11.10
CA SER A 263 -14.79 -6.25 -11.30
C SER A 263 -14.46 -5.15 -12.30
N VAL A 264 -15.44 -4.77 -13.13
CA VAL A 264 -15.32 -3.72 -14.13
C VAL A 264 -16.50 -2.75 -14.04
N GLY A 265 -16.23 -1.45 -14.15
CA GLY A 265 -17.27 -0.43 -14.13
C GLY A 265 -18.26 -0.56 -15.30
N SER A 266 -19.55 -0.40 -15.03
CA SER A 266 -20.62 -0.59 -16.02
C SER A 266 -20.56 0.36 -17.22
N ARG A 267 -20.27 1.65 -17.00
CA ARG A 267 -20.19 2.67 -18.07
C ARG A 267 -18.77 3.02 -18.46
N ASN A 268 -17.89 3.25 -17.47
CA ASN A 268 -16.51 3.63 -17.76
C ASN A 268 -15.60 2.45 -18.06
N ARG A 269 -16.06 1.20 -17.90
CA ARG A 269 -15.28 -0.01 -18.18
C ARG A 269 -13.91 -0.03 -17.48
N PHE A 270 -13.75 0.72 -16.39
CA PHE A 270 -12.50 0.77 -15.64
C PHE A 270 -12.30 -0.56 -14.94
N VAL A 271 -11.15 -1.19 -15.19
CA VAL A 271 -10.77 -2.48 -14.62
C VAL A 271 -9.81 -2.23 -13.47
N GLY A 272 -10.28 -2.43 -12.24
CA GLY A 272 -9.50 -2.04 -11.08
C GLY A 272 -9.71 -2.91 -9.86
N THR A 273 -8.92 -2.64 -8.84
CA THR A 273 -9.14 -3.17 -7.49
C THR A 273 -8.75 -2.14 -6.43
N PHE A 274 -9.20 -2.35 -5.20
CA PHE A 274 -8.75 -1.54 -4.08
C PHE A 274 -7.27 -1.78 -3.81
N ALA A 275 -6.56 -0.70 -3.52
CA ALA A 275 -5.19 -0.75 -3.08
C ALA A 275 -4.94 0.25 -1.96
N TRP A 276 -3.98 -0.07 -1.11
CA TRP A 276 -3.50 0.86 -0.09
C TRP A 276 -2.21 1.49 -0.57
N ASP A 277 -2.27 2.80 -0.86
CA ASP A 277 -1.11 3.66 -1.08
C ASP A 277 -0.52 4.01 0.28
N THR A 278 0.51 3.26 0.66
CA THR A 278 1.19 3.37 1.94
C THR A 278 2.47 4.15 1.75
N GLN A 279 2.63 5.19 2.56
CA GLN A 279 3.77 6.09 2.51
C GLN A 279 4.37 6.21 3.90
N HIS A 280 5.70 6.23 3.97
CA HIS A 280 6.37 6.74 5.14
C HIS A 280 7.30 7.89 4.75
N LYS A 281 7.49 8.82 5.67
CA LYS A 281 8.38 9.96 5.52
C LYS A 281 9.03 10.29 6.85
N VAL A 282 10.33 10.53 6.81
CA VAL A 282 11.09 11.07 7.96
C VAL A 282 11.22 12.58 7.80
N SER A 283 10.86 13.32 8.85
CA SER A 283 10.99 14.79 8.88
C SER A 283 12.47 15.18 8.92
N ASN A 284 12.83 16.28 8.23
CA ASN A 284 14.20 16.81 8.17
C ASN A 284 15.28 15.76 7.82
N TYR A 285 14.93 14.75 7.01
CA TYR A 285 15.85 13.67 6.68
C TYR A 285 17.12 14.13 5.95
N GLU A 286 17.06 15.28 5.27
CA GLU A 286 18.21 15.88 4.60
C GLU A 286 19.35 16.19 5.59
N GLU A 287 19.03 16.63 6.81
CA GLU A 287 20.04 16.87 7.85
C GLU A 287 20.73 15.57 8.28
N LEU A 288 19.94 14.48 8.41
CA LEU A 288 20.46 13.16 8.73
C LEU A 288 21.38 12.65 7.62
N LEU A 289 21.02 12.91 6.35
CA LEU A 289 21.84 12.58 5.20
C LEU A 289 23.17 13.35 5.22
N VAL A 290 23.14 14.67 5.45
CA VAL A 290 24.36 15.49 5.54
C VAL A 290 25.24 15.02 6.70
N PHE A 291 24.65 14.72 7.85
CA PHE A 291 25.37 14.20 9.01
C PHE A 291 26.05 12.85 8.70
N GLN A 292 25.36 11.93 8.03
CA GLN A 292 25.92 10.66 7.59
C GLN A 292 27.09 10.86 6.60
N ILE A 293 26.95 11.77 5.64
CA ILE A 293 28.02 12.10 4.68
C ILE A 293 29.22 12.70 5.42
N ALA A 294 29.02 13.63 6.34
CA ALA A 294 30.08 14.26 7.10
C ALA A 294 30.87 13.26 7.96
N ILE A 295 30.18 12.34 8.64
CA ILE A 295 30.83 11.24 9.39
C ILE A 295 31.60 10.32 8.44
N ALA A 296 31.02 9.95 7.30
CA ALA A 296 31.69 9.10 6.34
C ALA A 296 32.98 9.74 5.81
N LEU A 297 32.96 11.04 5.52
CA LEU A 297 34.13 11.80 5.10
C LEU A 297 35.17 11.94 6.22
N ALA A 298 34.76 12.10 7.48
CA ALA A 298 35.68 12.16 8.62
C ALA A 298 36.32 10.81 8.95
N ALA A 299 35.70 9.70 8.53
CA ALA A 299 36.18 8.34 8.73
C ALA A 299 37.10 7.83 7.60
N LEU A 300 37.16 8.55 6.47
CA LEU A 300 38.03 8.29 5.32
C LEU A 300 39.42 8.92 5.52
#